data_AF-R7GNM6-F1
#
_entry.id   AF-R7GNM6-F1
#
_cell.length_a   1.000
_cell.length_b   1.000
_cell.length_c   1.000
_cell.angle_alpha   90.00
_cell.angle_beta   90.00
_cell.angle_gamma   90.00
#
_symmetry.space_group_name_H-M   'P 1'
#
loop_
_entity.id
_entity.type
_entity.pdbx_description
1 polymer ?
#
loop_
_entity_poly.entity_id
_entity_poly.type
_entity_poly.pdbx_seq_one_letter_code
_entity_poly.pdbx_strand_id
1 'polypeptide(L)'
;MEEINRTPAILLIRTIDKDHCIRFQSKYYFPVTENGDRRYFARKTNFMVIESFDRQFLANIADKLYLMEEVPKHELVSKEFDAPKEAPKKEKKKYIPPMNHPWRKASFANYAAKQKHRCGNVIKLRIDSYQGIQTKCMPFLFSLDKTS
;
A
#
# COMPACT_ATOMS: atom_id res chain seq x y z
N MET A 1 7.91 -5.74 33.29
CA MET A 1 8.99 -5.31 32.37
C MET A 1 9.78 -6.56 32.07
N GLU A 2 9.77 -7.00 30.82
CA GLU A 2 10.15 -8.36 30.44
C GLU A 2 11.63 -8.66 30.67
N GLU A 3 11.87 -9.76 31.37
CA GLU A 3 13.19 -10.25 31.82
C GLU A 3 13.98 -10.96 30.70
N ILE A 4 13.39 -11.02 29.50
CA ILE A 4 13.77 -11.87 28.37
C ILE A 4 15.03 -11.34 27.64
N ASN A 5 15.35 -10.05 27.79
CA ASN A 5 16.45 -9.39 27.07
C ASN A 5 17.86 -9.62 27.65
N ARG A 6 18.03 -10.50 28.66
CA ARG A 6 19.35 -10.72 29.29
C ARG A 6 20.29 -11.62 28.49
N THR A 7 19.76 -12.44 27.58
CA THR A 7 20.57 -13.41 26.81
C THR A 7 20.65 -12.99 25.34
N PRO A 8 21.61 -12.14 24.96
CA PRO A 8 21.78 -11.75 23.57
C PRO A 8 22.29 -12.93 22.73
N ALA A 9 21.86 -12.97 21.47
CA ALA A 9 22.35 -13.90 20.48
C ALA A 9 23.41 -13.20 19.60
N ILE A 10 24.43 -13.93 19.15
CA ILE A 10 25.55 -13.44 18.33
C ILE A 10 26.49 -12.45 19.04
N LEU A 11 27.73 -12.90 19.29
CA LEU A 11 28.84 -12.09 19.81
C LEU A 11 29.99 -12.11 18.80
N LEU A 12 29.89 -11.29 17.76
CA LEU A 12 30.93 -11.25 16.73
C LEU A 12 31.89 -10.10 16.99
N ILE A 13 33.16 -10.40 17.19
CA ILE A 13 34.21 -9.39 17.32
C ILE A 13 34.61 -8.93 15.91
N ARG A 14 34.60 -7.62 15.69
CA ARG A 14 34.97 -6.97 14.43
C ARG A 14 35.76 -5.70 14.72
N THR A 15 36.26 -5.10 13.65
CA THR A 15 37.08 -3.89 13.71
C THR A 15 36.48 -2.84 12.78
N ILE A 16 36.44 -1.59 13.22
CA ILE A 16 35.83 -0.49 12.47
C ILE A 16 36.65 -0.19 11.21
N ASP A 17 35.93 -0.09 10.08
CA ASP A 17 36.47 0.21 8.76
C ASP A 17 36.90 1.71 8.67
N LYS A 18 37.24 2.19 7.46
CA LYS A 18 37.85 3.53 7.29
C LYS A 18 36.90 4.71 7.60
N ASP A 19 35.60 4.55 7.35
CA ASP A 19 34.66 5.68 7.23
C ASP A 19 33.74 5.87 8.43
N HIS A 20 34.23 5.55 9.65
CA HIS A 20 33.51 5.67 10.92
C HIS A 20 32.16 4.92 11.04
N CYS A 21 31.72 4.27 9.97
CA CYS A 21 30.57 3.38 9.91
C CYS A 21 30.98 1.96 10.30
N ILE A 22 30.06 1.24 10.92
CA ILE A 22 30.16 -0.19 11.15
C ILE A 22 29.50 -0.91 9.97
N ARG A 23 30.25 -1.78 9.29
CA ARG A 23 29.69 -2.65 8.25
C ARG A 23 29.35 -4.02 8.83
N PHE A 24 28.08 -4.38 8.78
CA PHE A 24 27.57 -5.67 9.26
C PHE A 24 26.48 -6.19 8.32
N GLN A 25 26.52 -7.49 7.98
CA GLN A 25 25.54 -8.11 7.06
C GLN A 25 25.27 -7.31 5.75
N SER A 26 26.31 -6.80 5.10
CA SER A 26 26.22 -6.00 3.86
C SER A 26 25.53 -4.63 4.00
N LYS A 27 25.24 -4.20 5.24
CA LYS A 27 24.64 -2.91 5.58
C LYS A 27 25.62 -2.06 6.39
N TYR A 28 25.37 -0.74 6.39
CA TYR A 28 26.15 0.22 7.15
C TYR A 28 25.34 0.70 8.34
N TYR A 29 26.01 0.87 9.47
CA TYR A 29 25.39 1.29 10.72
C TYR A 29 26.23 2.38 11.41
N PHE A 30 25.55 3.30 12.07
CA PHE A 30 26.19 4.21 13.03
C PHE A 30 25.95 3.72 14.46
N PRO A 31 26.97 3.78 15.34
CA PRO A 31 26.76 3.60 16.77
C PRO A 31 26.13 4.87 17.35
N VAL A 32 25.01 4.69 18.04
CA VAL A 32 24.16 5.74 18.60
C VAL A 32 24.08 5.56 20.11
N THR A 33 24.14 6.67 20.85
CA THR A 33 23.97 6.67 22.31
C THR A 33 22.50 6.52 22.69
N GLU A 34 22.21 6.31 23.98
CA GLU A 34 20.84 6.31 24.50
C GLU A 34 20.08 7.60 24.20
N ASN A 35 20.80 8.73 24.03
CA ASN A 35 20.22 10.03 23.69
C ASN A 35 19.87 10.18 22.19
N GLY A 36 20.24 9.21 21.35
CA GLY A 36 20.07 9.33 19.89
C GLY A 36 21.23 10.02 19.17
N ASP A 37 22.31 10.38 19.88
CA ASP A 37 23.47 11.03 19.27
C ASP A 37 24.39 10.01 18.60
N ARG A 38 24.75 10.28 17.34
CA ARG A 38 25.72 9.46 16.59
C ARG A 38 27.13 9.67 17.15
N ARG A 39 27.82 8.57 17.41
CA ARG A 39 29.22 8.56 17.88
C ARG A 39 30.14 8.11 16.75
N TYR A 40 31.31 8.73 16.67
CA TYR A 40 32.35 8.37 15.71
C TYR A 40 33.58 7.86 16.46
N PHE A 41 34.12 6.75 16.00
CA PHE A 41 35.29 6.11 16.59
C PHE A 41 36.47 6.14 15.63
N ALA A 42 37.68 6.01 16.17
CA ALA A 42 38.87 5.93 15.35
C ALA A 42 38.86 4.67 14.47
N ARG A 43 39.58 4.75 13.35
CA ARG A 43 39.80 3.57 12.50
C ARG A 43 40.48 2.47 13.31
N LYS A 44 40.18 1.22 12.99
CA LYS A 44 40.75 0.04 13.66
C LYS A 44 40.35 -0.12 15.14
N THR A 45 39.32 0.57 15.61
CA THR A 45 38.75 0.27 16.94
C THR A 45 38.06 -1.08 16.91
N ASN A 46 38.36 -1.93 17.89
CA ASN A 46 37.71 -3.22 18.06
C ASN A 46 36.35 -3.04 18.73
N PHE A 47 35.38 -3.82 18.28
CA PHE A 47 34.03 -3.81 18.83
C PHE A 47 33.40 -5.19 18.73
N MET A 48 32.36 -5.40 19.53
CA MET A 48 31.58 -6.63 19.51
C MET A 48 30.15 -6.31 19.11
N VAL A 49 29.64 -6.99 18.09
CA VAL A 49 28.23 -6.93 17.71
C VAL A 49 27.45 -7.90 18.58
N ILE A 50 26.34 -7.42 19.12
CA ILE A 50 25.42 -8.12 20.01
C ILE A 50 24.02 -8.00 19.39
N GLU A 51 23.33 -9.12 19.10
CA GLU A 51 21.93 -9.10 18.69
C GLU A 51 21.04 -9.31 19.91
N SER A 52 20.14 -8.35 20.17
CA SER A 52 19.11 -8.48 21.20
C SER A 52 17.99 -9.42 20.72
N PHE A 53 17.19 -9.94 21.66
CA PHE A 53 16.00 -10.72 21.35
C PHE A 53 15.00 -9.94 20.46
N ASP A 54 14.93 -8.62 20.66
CA ASP A 54 14.13 -7.68 19.85
C ASP A 54 14.68 -7.47 18.42
N ARG A 55 15.68 -8.26 17.98
CA ARG A 55 16.37 -8.15 16.70
C ARG A 55 17.03 -6.79 16.47
N GLN A 56 17.38 -6.12 17.55
CA GLN A 56 18.17 -4.90 17.53
C GLN A 56 19.65 -5.26 17.61
N PHE A 57 20.47 -4.55 16.83
CA PHE A 57 21.92 -4.70 16.91
C PHE A 57 22.51 -3.67 17.86
N LEU A 58 23.34 -4.13 18.77
CA LEU A 58 24.11 -3.35 19.71
C LEU A 58 25.60 -3.53 19.41
N ALA A 59 26.38 -2.47 19.55
CA ALA A 59 27.83 -2.50 19.47
C ALA A 59 28.42 -2.23 20.85
N ASN A 60 29.17 -3.19 21.39
CA ASN A 60 30.01 -2.96 22.56
C ASN A 60 31.40 -2.47 22.11
N ILE A 61 31.73 -1.23 22.47
CA ILE A 61 32.99 -0.56 22.16
C ILE A 61 33.60 -0.08 23.48
N ALA A 62 34.76 -0.61 23.86
CA ALA A 62 35.43 -0.26 25.12
C ALA A 62 34.49 -0.32 26.35
N ASP A 63 33.76 -1.44 26.47
CA ASP A 63 32.81 -1.74 27.55
C ASP A 63 31.59 -0.81 27.63
N LYS A 64 31.31 -0.08 26.55
CA LYS A 64 30.12 0.75 26.41
C LYS A 64 29.24 0.23 25.29
N LEU A 65 27.94 0.11 25.58
CA LEU A 65 26.93 -0.29 24.62
C LEU A 65 26.44 0.91 23.80
N TYR A 66 26.32 0.69 22.50
CA TYR A 66 25.76 1.64 21.54
C TYR A 66 24.72 0.94 20.69
N LEU A 67 23.64 1.63 20.36
CA LEU A 67 22.63 1.13 19.41
C LEU A 67 23.17 1.27 17.97
N MET A 68 22.98 0.27 17.13
CA MET A 68 23.36 0.34 15.71
C MET A 68 22.19 0.82 14.86
N GLU A 69 22.23 2.07 14.43
CA GLU A 69 21.24 2.67 13.51
C GLU A 69 21.63 2.39 12.06
N GLU A 70 20.75 1.74 11.28
CA GLU A 70 20.98 1.44 9.86
C GLU A 70 21.03 2.73 9.03
N VAL A 71 22.08 2.87 8.24
CA VAL A 71 22.20 3.93 7.25
C VAL A 71 21.52 3.49 5.96
N PRO A 72 20.46 4.18 5.52
CA PRO A 72 19.82 3.86 4.25
C PRO A 72 20.82 4.05 3.10
N LYS A 73 20.90 3.07 2.20
CA LYS A 73 21.85 3.12 1.06
C LYS A 73 21.56 4.27 0.10
N HIS A 74 20.28 4.62 -0.05
CA HIS A 74 19.82 5.72 -0.89
C HIS A 74 18.65 6.41 -0.18
N GLU A 75 18.62 7.74 -0.23
CA GLU A 75 17.41 8.49 0.11
C GLU A 75 16.39 8.29 -1.01
N LEU A 76 15.13 8.02 -0.66
CA LEU A 76 14.06 7.79 -1.65
C LEU A 76 13.71 9.04 -2.46
N VAL A 77 14.04 10.21 -1.92
CA VAL A 77 13.78 11.52 -2.52
C VAL A 77 15.01 12.39 -2.27
N SER A 78 15.64 12.87 -3.34
CA SER A 78 16.71 13.86 -3.26
C SER A 78 16.12 15.23 -2.93
N LYS A 79 16.61 15.86 -1.86
CA LYS A 79 16.17 17.21 -1.48
C LYS A 79 16.54 18.25 -2.53
N GLU A 80 17.65 18.04 -3.23
CA GLU A 80 18.23 18.97 -4.19
C GLU A 80 17.69 18.80 -5.60
N PHE A 81 17.41 17.55 -6.01
CA PHE A 81 17.04 17.23 -7.38
C PHE A 81 15.56 16.89 -7.57
N ASP A 82 14.91 16.30 -6.58
CA ASP A 82 13.50 15.96 -6.73
C ASP A 82 12.63 17.19 -6.46
N ALA A 83 11.68 17.43 -7.35
CA ALA A 83 10.70 18.50 -7.18
C ALA A 83 9.98 18.31 -5.83
N PRO A 84 9.72 19.38 -5.07
CA PRO A 84 8.94 19.31 -3.84
C PRO A 84 7.67 18.53 -4.10
N LYS A 85 7.43 17.48 -3.30
CA LYS A 85 6.29 16.58 -3.46
C LYS A 85 5.02 17.42 -3.52
N GLU A 86 4.50 17.61 -4.74
CA GLU A 86 3.33 18.46 -4.95
C GLU A 86 2.22 17.95 -4.04
N ALA A 87 1.52 18.87 -3.37
CA ALA A 87 0.38 18.55 -2.51
C ALA A 87 -0.54 17.55 -3.24
N PRO A 88 -1.10 16.55 -2.54
CA PRO A 88 -1.82 15.45 -3.16
C PRO A 88 -2.82 16.00 -4.17
N LYS A 89 -2.54 15.77 -5.46
CA LYS A 89 -3.38 16.25 -6.57
C LYS A 89 -4.78 15.71 -6.31
N LYS A 90 -5.76 16.62 -6.17
CA LYS A 90 -7.18 16.27 -6.06
C LYS A 90 -7.47 15.25 -7.15
N GLU A 91 -7.87 14.04 -6.76
CA GLU A 91 -8.16 12.97 -7.69
C GLU A 91 -9.16 13.48 -8.72
N LYS A 92 -8.73 13.57 -9.99
CA LYS A 92 -9.63 13.98 -11.07
C LYS A 92 -10.74 12.93 -11.13
N LYS A 93 -11.99 13.36 -10.97
CA LYS A 93 -13.15 12.48 -11.14
C LYS A 93 -13.01 11.75 -12.46
N LYS A 94 -13.02 10.41 -12.41
CA LYS A 94 -12.99 9.58 -13.62
C LYS A 94 -14.21 9.96 -14.46
N TYR A 95 -13.99 10.41 -15.69
CA TYR A 95 -15.08 10.75 -16.60
C TYR A 95 -15.84 9.48 -16.97
N ILE A 96 -17.11 9.43 -16.59
CA ILE A 96 -18.05 8.38 -17.01
C ILE A 96 -18.88 8.99 -18.14
N PRO A 97 -18.84 8.44 -19.37
CA PRO A 97 -19.64 8.98 -20.47
C PRO A 97 -21.15 8.83 -20.17
N PRO A 98 -21.99 9.74 -20.66
CA PRO A 98 -23.43 9.63 -20.49
C PRO A 98 -23.96 8.37 -21.20
N MET A 99 -24.88 7.68 -20.53
CA MET A 99 -25.54 6.48 -21.08
C MET A 99 -26.34 6.80 -22.36
N ASN A 100 -26.85 8.03 -22.45
CA ASN A 100 -27.76 8.44 -23.50
C ASN A 100 -26.99 8.97 -24.71
N HIS A 101 -26.58 8.06 -25.59
CA HIS A 101 -26.07 8.42 -26.90
C HIS A 101 -27.24 8.56 -27.89
N PRO A 102 -27.42 9.72 -28.56
CA PRO A 102 -28.61 10.02 -29.37
C PRO A 102 -28.83 9.00 -30.51
N TRP A 103 -27.75 8.44 -31.04
CA TRP A 103 -27.80 7.47 -32.14
C TRP A 103 -27.93 5.99 -31.73
N ARG A 104 -27.93 5.65 -30.43
CA ARG A 104 -27.79 4.25 -30.00
C ARG A 104 -29.15 3.58 -29.80
N LYS A 105 -30.08 4.24 -29.12
CA LYS A 105 -31.35 3.59 -28.72
C LYS A 105 -32.31 3.42 -29.90
N ALA A 106 -32.57 4.49 -30.66
CA ALA A 106 -33.50 4.45 -31.79
C ALA A 106 -32.96 3.59 -32.94
N SER A 107 -31.69 3.76 -33.32
CA SER A 107 -31.09 2.98 -34.39
C SER A 107 -31.00 1.49 -34.07
N PHE A 108 -30.67 1.12 -32.82
CA PHE A 108 -30.63 -0.29 -32.41
C PHE A 108 -32.02 -0.91 -32.37
N ALA A 109 -33.03 -0.21 -31.84
CA ALA A 109 -34.41 -0.68 -31.84
C ALA A 109 -34.94 -0.92 -33.26
N ASN A 110 -34.67 0.03 -34.17
CA ASN A 110 -35.05 -0.09 -35.59
C ASN A 110 -34.30 -1.22 -36.30
N TYR A 111 -33.01 -1.41 -35.99
CA TYR A 111 -32.23 -2.54 -36.50
C TYR A 111 -32.77 -3.87 -35.99
N ALA A 112 -33.03 -4.01 -34.69
CA ALA A 112 -33.57 -5.23 -34.09
C ALA A 112 -34.95 -5.59 -34.65
N ALA A 113 -35.84 -4.62 -34.84
CA ALA A 113 -37.17 -4.83 -35.44
C ALA A 113 -37.09 -5.33 -36.91
N LYS A 114 -36.05 -4.94 -37.65
CA LYS A 114 -35.81 -5.42 -39.03
C LYS A 114 -35.31 -6.87 -39.07
N GLN A 115 -34.78 -7.41 -37.98
CA GLN A 115 -34.22 -8.77 -37.93
C GLN A 115 -35.29 -9.84 -37.62
N LYS A 116 -36.32 -9.97 -38.47
CA LYS A 116 -37.41 -10.95 -38.31
C LYS A 116 -36.95 -12.41 -38.30
N HIS A 117 -35.78 -12.71 -38.88
CA HIS A 117 -35.26 -14.08 -39.05
C HIS A 117 -34.25 -14.48 -37.96
N ARG A 118 -33.85 -13.55 -37.09
CA ARG A 118 -32.88 -13.80 -35.99
C ARG A 118 -33.53 -14.01 -34.64
N CYS A 119 -34.86 -13.94 -34.52
CA CYS A 119 -35.56 -14.34 -33.30
C CYS A 119 -35.60 -15.88 -33.13
N GLY A 120 -34.42 -16.51 -33.24
CA GLY A 120 -34.18 -17.88 -32.82
C GLY A 120 -33.80 -17.90 -31.35
N ASN A 121 -34.81 -18.01 -30.50
CA ASN A 121 -34.84 -18.72 -29.21
C ASN A 121 -33.79 -18.49 -28.10
N VAL A 122 -32.86 -17.52 -28.16
CA VAL A 122 -31.85 -17.36 -27.09
C VAL A 122 -32.21 -16.30 -26.03
N ILE A 123 -33.12 -15.36 -26.32
CA ILE A 123 -33.36 -14.19 -25.44
C ILE A 123 -34.55 -14.39 -24.49
N LYS A 124 -35.41 -15.39 -24.73
CA LYS A 124 -36.64 -15.60 -23.94
C LYS A 124 -36.35 -16.05 -22.50
N LEU A 125 -35.24 -16.74 -22.24
CA LEU A 125 -34.95 -17.32 -20.92
C LEU A 125 -34.31 -16.33 -19.92
N ARG A 126 -33.86 -15.14 -20.37
CA ARG A 126 -33.11 -14.22 -19.48
C ARG A 126 -33.90 -13.00 -19.02
N ILE A 127 -35.01 -12.67 -19.68
CA ILE A 127 -35.84 -11.50 -19.31
C ILE A 127 -36.85 -11.90 -18.21
N ASP A 128 -37.37 -13.14 -18.25
CA ASP A 128 -38.37 -13.62 -17.30
C ASP A 128 -37.83 -13.80 -15.87
N SER A 129 -36.51 -14.00 -15.72
CA SER A 129 -35.86 -14.08 -14.40
C SER A 129 -35.75 -12.72 -13.70
N TYR A 130 -35.82 -11.61 -14.44
CA TYR A 130 -35.78 -10.26 -13.86
C TYR A 130 -37.19 -9.72 -13.52
N GLN A 131 -38.22 -10.15 -14.25
CA GLN A 131 -39.60 -9.71 -13.99
C GLN A 131 -40.30 -10.55 -12.90
N GLY A 132 -39.80 -11.75 -12.59
CA GLY A 132 -40.38 -12.64 -11.56
C GLY A 132 -40.01 -12.32 -10.10
N ILE A 133 -39.10 -11.37 -9.85
CA ILE A 133 -38.59 -11.08 -8.49
C ILE A 133 -39.29 -9.86 -7.84
N GLN A 134 -39.98 -9.02 -8.62
CA GLN A 134 -40.52 -7.75 -8.11
C GLN A 134 -42.02 -7.75 -7.72
N THR A 135 -42.78 -8.83 -7.90
CA THR A 135 -44.25 -8.77 -7.74
C THR A 135 -44.87 -9.65 -6.65
N LYS A 136 -44.09 -10.17 -5.68
CA LYS A 136 -44.65 -10.99 -4.58
C LYS A 136 -44.68 -10.36 -3.19
N CYS A 137 -44.41 -9.06 -3.07
CA CYS A 137 -44.64 -8.32 -1.83
C CYS A 137 -45.41 -7.03 -2.12
N MET A 138 -46.51 -6.84 -1.39
CA MET A 138 -47.45 -5.72 -1.35
C MET A 138 -48.71 -5.84 -2.24
N PRO A 139 -49.86 -6.24 -1.63
CA PRO A 139 -51.17 -5.92 -2.17
C PRO A 139 -51.56 -4.47 -1.81
N PHE A 140 -52.57 -3.96 -2.52
CA PHE A 140 -53.52 -2.94 -2.05
C PHE A 140 -53.24 -1.44 -2.36
N LEU A 141 -54.27 -0.83 -2.98
CA LEU A 141 -54.67 0.59 -3.05
C LEU A 141 -53.78 1.60 -3.82
N PHE A 142 -54.26 2.12 -4.96
CA PHE A 142 -55.21 3.23 -4.96
C PHE A 142 -55.85 3.43 -6.35
N SER A 143 -57.16 3.63 -6.31
CA SER A 143 -58.08 3.94 -7.41
C SER A 143 -57.99 5.39 -7.89
N LEU A 144 -58.49 5.61 -9.12
CA LEU A 144 -59.20 6.79 -9.66
C LEU A 144 -58.68 8.20 -9.36
N ASP A 145 -58.37 8.95 -10.43
CA ASP A 145 -59.15 10.14 -10.80
C ASP A 145 -58.84 10.56 -12.26
N LYS A 146 -59.82 10.40 -13.15
CA LYS A 146 -59.91 11.09 -14.43
C LYS A 146 -61.34 11.54 -14.61
N THR A 147 -61.58 12.81 -14.28
CA THR A 147 -62.72 13.59 -14.77
C THR A 147 -62.22 14.48 -15.91
N SER A 148 -62.77 14.25 -17.10
CA SER A 148 -63.20 15.28 -18.05
C SER A 148 -64.11 14.65 -19.10
#